data_AF-A0A9J7L340-F1
#
_entry.id   AF-A0A9J7L340-F1
#
_cell.length_a   1.000
_cell.length_b   1.000
_cell.length_c   1.000
_cell.angle_alpha   90.00
_cell.angle_beta   90.00
_cell.angle_gamma   90.00
#
_symmetry.space_group_name_H-M   'P 1'
#
loop_
_entity.id
_entity.type
_entity.pdbx_description
1 polymer ?
#
loop_
_entity_poly.entity_id
_entity_poly.type
_entity_poly.pdbx_seq_one_letter_code
_entity_poly.pdbx_strand_id
1 'polypeptide(L)'
;MSILLATAVHGQIVGAFGTTDSASCTDTTTSNSSVVITADPETGYLVSAGTISAITVVAVSTAVFGVKEYAGSTVQSDDTSRGTLLKDIWEVCTFRPFADLVGLGMLSAFGIVLQEWSAALAVQYGYGLEDQLENLLLAFLGCTVVSIPISALLMTRFGKKAIYAGFTLLGASAAVSAMYISSRLDVLFIVLCLVGFGFSAPIFIPWTMLTDVADDFKIQKGKRRDMLFQTLFQALNSTAMLLASVTSLVTLE
;
A
#
# COMPACT_ATOMS: atom_id res chain seq x y z
N MET A 1 -3.08 7.58 -6.87
CA MET A 1 -3.31 9.03 -6.72
C MET A 1 -4.69 9.35 -6.13
N SER A 2 -5.78 8.75 -6.61
CA SER A 2 -7.10 8.88 -5.97
C SER A 2 -7.13 8.42 -4.51
N ILE A 3 -6.49 7.29 -4.20
CA ILE A 3 -6.42 6.76 -2.82
C ILE A 3 -5.77 7.77 -1.85
N LEU A 4 -4.74 8.51 -2.30
CA LEU A 4 -4.05 9.49 -1.47
C LEU A 4 -4.90 10.71 -1.18
N LEU A 5 -5.56 11.24 -2.20
CA LEU A 5 -6.44 12.39 -2.03
C LEU A 5 -7.56 12.02 -1.07
N ALA A 6 -8.11 10.81 -1.20
CA ALA A 6 -9.12 10.30 -0.28
C ALA A 6 -8.57 10.16 1.15
N THR A 7 -7.39 9.57 1.36
CA THR A 7 -6.81 9.40 2.71
C THR A 7 -6.33 10.71 3.32
N ALA A 8 -5.80 11.64 2.52
CA ALA A 8 -5.40 12.96 2.99
C ALA A 8 -6.61 13.80 3.39
N VAL A 9 -7.67 13.78 2.57
CA VAL A 9 -8.94 14.45 2.91
C VAL A 9 -9.58 13.80 4.14
N HIS A 10 -9.63 12.47 4.20
CA HIS A 10 -10.17 11.75 5.36
C HIS A 10 -9.38 12.04 6.64
N GLY A 11 -8.05 11.99 6.57
CA GLY A 11 -7.17 12.35 7.68
C GLY A 11 -7.52 13.73 8.20
N GLN A 12 -7.39 14.76 7.35
CA GLN A 12 -7.59 16.15 7.78
C GLN A 12 -8.99 16.43 8.34
N ILE A 13 -10.00 15.70 7.85
CA ILE A 13 -11.35 15.73 8.42
C ILE A 13 -11.34 15.13 9.83
N VAL A 14 -10.82 13.90 9.99
CA VAL A 14 -10.78 13.21 11.29
C VAL A 14 -9.96 13.97 12.34
N GLY A 15 -8.82 14.56 11.98
CA GLY A 15 -8.01 15.37 12.91
C GLY A 15 -8.70 16.64 13.36
N ALA A 16 -9.41 17.31 12.45
CA ALA A 16 -10.19 18.50 12.79
C ALA A 16 -11.33 18.19 13.78
N PHE A 17 -11.86 16.97 13.77
CA PHE A 17 -12.89 16.51 14.71
C PHE A 17 -12.31 15.87 15.99
N GLY A 18 -11.09 15.32 15.94
CA GLY A 18 -10.41 14.65 17.06
C GLY A 18 -9.78 15.60 18.09
N THR A 19 -9.45 16.85 17.73
CA THR A 19 -8.81 17.83 18.64
C THR A 19 -9.72 18.43 19.73
N THR A 20 -10.95 17.92 19.90
CA THR A 20 -11.95 18.57 20.76
C THR A 20 -11.72 18.33 22.26
N ASP A 21 -10.92 17.33 22.68
CA ASP A 21 -10.68 17.09 24.11
C ASP A 21 -9.62 18.02 24.74
N SER A 22 -8.85 18.79 23.95
CA SER A 22 -7.82 19.71 24.47
C SER A 22 -8.08 21.20 24.22
N ALA A 23 -9.15 21.57 23.49
CA ALA A 23 -9.41 22.96 23.11
C ALA A 23 -10.42 23.71 24.02
N SER A 24 -10.74 23.18 25.20
CA SER A 24 -11.46 23.95 26.23
C SER A 24 -10.47 24.73 27.11
N CYS A 25 -9.89 25.79 26.54
CA CYS A 25 -9.47 27.04 27.20
C CYS A 25 -8.42 27.71 26.32
N THR A 26 -8.80 28.71 25.52
CA THR A 26 -8.17 30.04 25.44
C THR A 26 -8.84 30.81 24.29
N ASP A 27 -9.63 31.82 24.64
CA ASP A 27 -10.12 32.86 23.74
C ASP A 27 -8.97 33.53 22.98
N THR A 28 -9.29 34.07 21.79
CA THR A 28 -8.90 35.42 21.29
C THR A 28 -8.39 35.43 19.84
N THR A 29 -9.32 35.80 18.94
CA THR A 29 -9.19 36.62 17.69
C THR A 29 -8.30 36.23 16.50
N THR A 30 -8.98 36.16 15.35
CA THR A 30 -8.69 36.81 14.06
C THR A 30 -8.06 35.99 12.92
N SER A 31 -8.92 35.80 11.90
CA SER A 31 -8.69 35.76 10.45
C SER A 31 -8.33 34.44 9.73
N ASN A 32 -9.29 34.09 8.87
CA ASN A 32 -9.20 33.50 7.53
C ASN A 32 -9.18 31.96 7.41
N SER A 33 -10.34 31.47 6.97
CA SER A 33 -10.57 30.21 6.25
C SER A 33 -10.13 28.92 6.93
N SER A 34 -10.89 28.52 7.94
CA SER A 34 -11.15 27.10 8.16
C SER A 34 -12.62 26.98 8.58
N VAL A 35 -13.37 26.17 7.84
CA VAL A 35 -14.72 25.79 8.23
C VAL A 35 -14.57 24.95 9.50
N VAL A 36 -14.58 25.62 10.66
CA VAL A 36 -14.65 24.97 11.97
C VAL A 36 -16.05 24.39 12.09
N ILE A 37 -16.24 23.18 11.59
CA ILE A 37 -17.47 22.42 11.85
C ILE A 37 -17.33 21.88 13.27
N THR A 38 -17.93 22.60 14.23
CA THR A 38 -18.25 22.05 15.55
C THR A 38 -19.27 20.94 15.35
N ALA A 39 -18.87 19.67 15.37
CA ALA A 39 -19.83 18.57 15.35
C ALA A 39 -19.24 17.27 15.87
N ASP A 40 -20.08 16.49 16.56
CA ASP A 40 -19.78 15.20 17.17
C ASP A 40 -18.97 14.27 16.26
N PRO A 41 -18.10 13.38 16.79
CA PRO A 41 -17.29 12.45 16.01
C PRO A 41 -18.10 11.61 15.00
N GLU A 42 -19.39 11.33 15.28
CA GLU A 42 -20.31 10.67 14.34
C GLU A 42 -20.52 11.46 13.04
N THR A 43 -20.63 12.78 13.13
CA THR A 43 -20.82 13.64 11.96
C THR A 43 -19.52 13.79 11.16
N GLY A 44 -18.37 13.82 11.82
CA GLY A 44 -17.06 13.81 11.15
C GLY A 44 -16.85 12.54 10.33
N TYR A 45 -17.20 11.38 10.89
CA TYR A 45 -17.17 10.12 10.17
C TYR A 45 -18.14 10.12 8.97
N LEU A 46 -19.37 10.61 9.16
CA LEU A 46 -20.39 10.68 8.11
C LEU A 46 -19.99 11.59 6.94
N VAL A 47 -19.43 12.77 7.24
CA VAL A 47 -18.88 13.68 6.22
C VAL A 47 -17.73 13.02 5.48
N SER A 48 -16.81 12.37 6.20
CA SER A 48 -15.66 11.70 5.59
C SER A 48 -16.08 10.56 4.66
N ALA A 49 -17.04 9.72 5.07
CA ALA A 49 -17.59 8.64 4.26
C ALA A 49 -18.28 9.17 3.00
N GLY A 50 -19.01 10.29 3.13
CA GLY A 50 -19.62 10.99 1.99
C GLY A 50 -18.58 11.47 0.97
N THR A 51 -17.49 12.07 1.44
CA THR A 51 -16.42 12.56 0.54
C THR A 51 -15.69 11.42 -0.19
N ILE A 52 -15.35 10.33 0.49
CA ILE A 52 -14.68 9.16 -0.11
C ILE A 52 -15.59 8.50 -1.15
N SER A 53 -16.88 8.37 -0.84
CA SER A 53 -17.88 7.82 -1.77
C SER A 53 -17.98 8.67 -3.03
N ALA A 54 -18.07 10.00 -2.90
CA ALA A 54 -18.12 10.92 -4.04
C ALA A 54 -16.87 10.81 -4.93
N ILE A 55 -15.67 10.79 -4.33
CA ILE A 55 -14.40 10.62 -5.08
C ILE A 55 -14.39 9.29 -5.83
N THR A 56 -14.86 8.22 -5.18
CA THR A 56 -14.90 6.88 -5.77
C THR A 56 -15.89 6.81 -6.93
N VAL A 57 -17.08 7.40 -6.79
CA VAL A 57 -18.08 7.48 -7.87
C VAL A 57 -17.54 8.24 -9.07
N VAL A 58 -16.83 9.36 -8.85
CA VAL A 58 -16.17 10.12 -9.93
C VAL A 58 -15.12 9.26 -10.63
N ALA A 59 -14.26 8.56 -9.87
CA ALA A 59 -13.23 7.69 -10.44
C ALA A 59 -13.84 6.54 -11.28
N VAL A 60 -14.86 5.85 -10.76
CA VAL A 60 -15.56 4.78 -11.47
C VAL A 60 -16.23 5.32 -12.73
N SER A 61 -16.89 6.49 -12.65
CA SER A 61 -17.52 7.11 -13.81
C SER A 61 -16.49 7.45 -14.89
N THR A 62 -15.35 8.04 -14.53
CA THR A 62 -14.27 8.30 -15.50
C THR A 62 -13.71 7.03 -16.13
N ALA A 63 -13.66 5.92 -15.40
CA ALA A 63 -13.24 4.63 -15.96
C ALA A 63 -14.27 4.09 -16.96
N VAL A 64 -15.57 4.12 -16.62
CA VAL A 64 -16.64 3.62 -17.50
C VAL A 64 -16.77 4.45 -18.79
N PHE A 65 -16.65 5.77 -18.70
CA PHE A 65 -16.77 6.64 -19.88
C PHE A 65 -15.45 6.80 -20.66
N GLY A 66 -14.30 6.66 -19.99
CA GLY A 66 -12.98 6.84 -20.60
C GLY A 66 -12.41 5.58 -21.24
N VAL A 67 -12.75 4.40 -20.71
CA VAL A 67 -12.24 3.13 -21.24
C VAL A 67 -13.10 2.70 -22.42
N LYS A 68 -12.59 2.94 -23.62
CA LYS A 68 -13.14 2.33 -24.83
C LYS A 68 -12.75 0.86 -24.85
N GLU A 69 -13.74 -0.02 -24.69
CA GLU A 69 -13.50 -1.45 -24.79
C GLU A 69 -12.89 -1.80 -26.14
N TYR A 70 -11.73 -2.45 -26.10
CA TYR A 70 -11.09 -2.97 -27.30
C TYR A 70 -11.77 -4.30 -27.64
N ALA A 71 -12.81 -4.27 -28.48
CA ALA A 71 -13.47 -5.47 -29.02
C ALA A 71 -12.56 -6.32 -29.94
N GLY A 72 -11.32 -5.87 -30.17
CA GLY A 72 -10.34 -6.53 -31.03
C GLY A 72 -9.55 -7.61 -30.30
N SER A 73 -10.23 -8.66 -29.87
CA SER A 73 -9.74 -10.04 -29.77
C SER A 73 -10.91 -10.83 -29.21
N THR A 74 -11.81 -11.26 -30.09
CA THR A 74 -12.41 -12.58 -29.92
C THR A 74 -11.23 -13.48 -29.64
N VAL A 75 -11.01 -13.81 -28.36
CA VAL A 75 -10.12 -14.89 -27.97
C VAL A 75 -10.57 -15.99 -28.88
N GLN A 76 -9.74 -16.34 -29.86
CA GLN A 76 -9.94 -17.53 -30.64
C GLN A 76 -10.04 -18.58 -29.57
N SER A 77 -11.28 -19.02 -29.32
CA SER A 77 -11.61 -20.10 -28.44
C SER A 77 -10.98 -21.28 -29.14
N ASP A 78 -9.68 -21.43 -28.93
CA ASP A 78 -9.00 -22.65 -29.21
C ASP A 78 -9.60 -23.60 -28.18
N ASP A 79 -10.69 -24.23 -28.61
CA ASP A 79 -11.37 -25.38 -28.02
C ASP A 79 -10.41 -26.59 -27.89
N THR A 80 -9.11 -26.37 -28.03
CA THR A 80 -8.05 -27.35 -27.94
C THR A 80 -7.64 -27.51 -26.48
N SER A 81 -8.49 -28.28 -25.80
CA SER A 81 -8.28 -28.91 -24.51
C SER A 81 -8.59 -28.02 -23.30
N ARG A 82 -9.78 -28.25 -22.73
CA ARG A 82 -10.01 -28.15 -21.28
C ARG A 82 -9.06 -29.10 -20.56
N GLY A 83 -7.76 -28.79 -20.55
CA GLY A 83 -6.85 -29.34 -19.58
C GLY A 83 -7.44 -29.06 -18.20
N THR A 84 -7.34 -30.03 -17.29
CA THR A 84 -7.76 -29.86 -15.90
C THR A 84 -7.19 -28.53 -15.39
N LEU A 85 -8.03 -27.59 -14.92
CA LEU A 85 -7.54 -26.29 -14.42
C LEU A 85 -6.41 -26.47 -13.38
N LEU A 86 -6.46 -27.57 -12.63
CA LEU A 86 -5.41 -27.99 -11.71
C LEU A 86 -4.07 -28.30 -12.39
N LYS A 87 -4.07 -28.87 -13.60
CA LYS A 87 -2.88 -29.13 -14.41
C LYS A 87 -2.27 -27.83 -14.91
N ASP A 88 -3.11 -26.86 -15.27
CA ASP A 88 -2.66 -25.52 -15.67
C ASP A 88 -2.11 -24.73 -14.48
N ILE A 89 -2.76 -24.80 -13.30
CA ILE A 89 -2.24 -24.22 -12.05
C ILE A 89 -0.92 -24.89 -11.66
N TRP A 90 -0.85 -26.21 -11.75
CA TRP A 90 0.37 -26.96 -11.45
C TRP A 90 1.52 -26.60 -12.40
N GLU A 91 1.23 -26.45 -13.70
CA GLU A 91 2.22 -26.03 -14.71
C GLU A 91 2.75 -24.62 -14.41
N VAL A 92 1.87 -23.70 -14.01
CA VAL A 92 2.24 -22.34 -13.60
C VAL A 92 3.07 -22.35 -12.29
N CYS A 93 2.63 -23.09 -11.27
CA CYS A 93 3.37 -23.25 -10.01
C CYS A 93 4.75 -23.90 -10.18
N THR A 94 4.90 -24.80 -11.15
CA THR A 94 6.17 -25.50 -11.43
C THR A 94 7.17 -24.61 -12.18
N PHE A 95 6.71 -23.50 -12.76
CA PHE A 95 7.58 -22.57 -13.45
C PHE A 95 8.52 -21.89 -12.45
N ARG A 96 9.82 -22.22 -12.52
CA ARG A 96 10.84 -21.74 -11.56
C ARG A 96 10.81 -20.22 -11.33
N PRO A 97 10.74 -19.36 -12.38
CA PRO A 97 10.67 -17.91 -12.19
C PRO A 97 9.44 -17.47 -11.39
N PHE A 98 8.31 -18.16 -11.57
CA PHE A 98 7.09 -17.87 -10.84
C PHE A 98 7.17 -18.33 -9.38
N ALA A 99 7.70 -19.53 -9.12
CA ALA A 99 7.88 -20.03 -7.76
C ALA A 99 8.83 -19.14 -6.94
N ASP A 100 9.95 -18.71 -7.53
CA ASP A 100 10.90 -17.79 -6.89
C ASP A 100 10.25 -16.43 -6.61
N LEU A 101 9.44 -15.92 -7.55
CA LEU A 101 8.72 -14.67 -7.39
C LEU A 101 7.64 -14.74 -6.30
N VAL A 102 6.88 -15.83 -6.24
CA VAL A 102 5.89 -16.09 -5.20
C VAL A 102 6.57 -16.17 -3.83
N GLY A 103 7.67 -16.91 -3.71
CA GLY A 103 8.42 -16.99 -2.45
C GLY A 103 8.91 -15.63 -1.98
N LEU A 104 9.46 -14.82 -2.90
CA LEU A 104 9.87 -13.44 -2.60
C LEU A 104 8.67 -12.56 -2.22
N GLY A 105 7.56 -12.67 -2.94
CA GLY A 105 6.32 -11.92 -2.69
C GLY A 105 5.72 -12.23 -1.33
N MET A 106 5.63 -13.51 -0.96
CA MET A 106 5.11 -13.95 0.34
C MET A 106 5.99 -13.44 1.49
N LEU A 107 7.32 -13.51 1.34
CA LEU A 107 8.25 -12.98 2.34
C LEU A 107 8.13 -11.45 2.48
N SER A 108 8.00 -10.75 1.35
CA SER A 108 7.81 -9.29 1.34
C SER A 108 6.51 -8.90 2.03
N ALA A 109 5.41 -9.57 1.68
CA ALA A 109 4.09 -9.32 2.23
C ALA A 109 4.06 -9.58 3.74
N PHE A 110 4.68 -10.66 4.20
CA PHE A 110 4.81 -10.98 5.60
C PHE A 110 5.56 -9.87 6.37
N GLY A 111 6.72 -9.44 5.87
CA GLY A 111 7.50 -8.37 6.48
C GLY A 111 6.78 -7.02 6.51
N ILE A 112 6.08 -6.68 5.43
CA ILE A 112 5.25 -5.48 5.33
C ILE A 112 4.18 -5.46 6.43
N VAL A 113 3.44 -6.55 6.59
CA VAL A 113 2.37 -6.63 7.58
C VAL A 113 2.93 -6.53 9.00
N LEU A 114 4.05 -7.22 9.30
CA LEU A 114 4.73 -7.06 10.60
C LEU A 114 5.17 -5.62 10.85
N GLN A 115 5.66 -4.93 9.82
CA GLN A 115 6.07 -3.54 9.92
C GLN A 115 4.87 -2.62 10.23
N GLU A 116 3.70 -2.86 9.63
CA GLU A 116 2.49 -2.08 9.89
C GLU A 116 1.98 -2.29 11.32
N TRP A 117 1.92 -3.53 11.80
CA TRP A 117 1.49 -3.83 13.17
C TRP A 117 2.46 -3.29 14.23
N SER A 118 3.77 -3.38 13.99
CA SER A 118 4.77 -2.80 14.89
C SER A 118 4.73 -1.27 14.91
N ALA A 119 4.44 -0.62 13.78
CA ALA A 119 4.21 0.82 13.74
C ALA A 119 2.96 1.25 14.53
N ALA A 120 1.86 0.50 14.42
CA ALA A 120 0.64 0.77 15.19
C ALA A 120 0.89 0.72 16.71
N LEU A 121 1.67 -0.26 17.17
CA LEU A 121 2.05 -0.39 18.58
C LEU A 121 3.02 0.71 19.02
N ALA A 122 4.03 1.02 18.21
CA ALA A 122 4.98 2.10 18.51
C ALA A 122 4.28 3.45 18.65
N VAL A 123 3.24 3.69 17.84
CA VAL A 123 2.39 4.87 17.95
C VAL A 123 1.56 4.86 19.23
N GLN A 124 0.83 3.77 19.51
CA GLN A 124 -0.06 3.68 20.68
C GLN A 124 0.69 3.75 22.01
N TYR A 125 1.84 3.07 22.12
CA TYR A 125 2.57 2.93 23.38
C TYR A 125 3.80 3.83 23.49
N GLY A 126 4.46 4.15 22.37
CA GLY A 126 5.74 4.83 22.38
C GLY A 126 5.65 6.35 22.40
N TYR A 127 4.63 6.93 21.76
CA TYR A 127 4.60 8.37 21.52
C TYR A 127 3.54 9.13 22.32
N GLY A 128 2.34 8.58 22.60
CA GLY A 128 1.32 9.35 23.35
C GLY A 128 1.00 10.74 22.77
N LEU A 129 1.36 10.96 21.50
CA LEU A 129 1.21 12.19 20.74
C LEU A 129 -0.02 12.03 19.85
N GLU A 130 -1.20 12.10 20.46
CA GLU A 130 -2.49 11.98 19.73
C GLU A 130 -2.67 13.14 18.74
N ASP A 131 -2.20 14.35 19.07
CA ASP A 131 -2.41 15.55 18.25
C ASP A 131 -1.53 15.64 16.99
N GLN A 132 -0.38 14.95 16.94
CA GLN A 132 0.56 15.02 15.80
C GLN A 132 0.67 13.73 14.99
N LEU A 133 0.01 12.67 15.45
CA LEU A 133 0.03 11.37 14.79
C LEU A 133 -0.45 11.45 13.35
N GLU A 134 -1.54 12.15 13.13
CA GLU A 134 -2.15 12.25 11.80
C GLU A 134 -1.20 12.94 10.81
N ASN A 135 -0.58 14.04 11.24
CA ASN A 135 0.34 14.80 10.39
C ASN A 135 1.58 13.97 10.03
N LEU A 136 2.03 13.15 10.99
CA LEU A 136 3.14 12.25 10.81
C LEU A 136 2.79 11.06 9.88
N LEU A 137 1.60 10.47 10.04
CA LEU A 137 1.10 9.41 9.17
C LEU A 137 0.87 9.91 7.74
N LEU A 138 0.36 11.13 7.59
CA LEU A 138 0.18 11.81 6.32
C LEU A 138 1.52 12.05 5.62
N ALA A 139 2.56 12.43 6.37
CA ALA A 139 3.91 12.58 5.85
C ALA A 139 4.52 11.25 5.39
N PHE A 140 4.37 10.18 6.17
CA PHE A 140 4.77 8.82 5.78
C PHE A 140 4.09 8.38 4.48
N LEU A 141 2.77 8.54 4.40
CA LEU A 141 1.98 8.15 3.24
C LEU A 141 2.34 9.00 2.01
N GLY A 142 2.48 10.31 2.19
CA GLY A 142 2.91 11.24 1.15
C GLY A 142 4.29 10.88 0.60
N CYS A 143 5.26 10.62 1.48
CA CYS A 143 6.61 10.21 1.08
C CYS A 143 6.60 8.87 0.33
N THR A 144 5.83 7.89 0.82
CA THR A 144 5.68 6.58 0.17
C THR A 144 5.22 6.73 -1.27
N VAL A 145 4.25 7.60 -1.54
CA VAL A 145 3.72 7.76 -2.89
C VAL A 145 4.60 8.59 -3.80
N VAL A 146 5.29 9.61 -3.29
CA VAL A 146 6.35 10.30 -4.05
C VAL A 146 7.50 9.33 -4.37
N SER A 147 7.73 8.34 -3.51
CA SER A 147 8.74 7.31 -3.71
C SER A 147 8.37 6.28 -4.80
N ILE A 148 7.08 6.07 -5.09
CA ILE A 148 6.65 5.15 -6.17
C ILE A 148 7.22 5.53 -7.55
N PRO A 149 7.05 6.77 -8.09
CA PRO A 149 7.65 7.13 -9.38
C PRO A 149 9.18 7.15 -9.32
N ILE A 150 9.77 7.50 -8.17
CA ILE A 150 11.23 7.51 -7.99
C ILE A 150 11.77 6.09 -8.08
N SER A 151 11.20 5.15 -7.33
CA SER A 151 11.58 3.74 -7.36
C SER A 151 11.35 3.15 -8.76
N ALA A 152 10.25 3.49 -9.44
CA ALA A 152 10.01 3.07 -10.83
C ALA A 152 11.06 3.60 -11.81
N LEU A 153 11.47 4.87 -11.69
CA LEU A 153 12.52 5.45 -12.52
C LEU A 153 13.87 4.79 -12.22
N LEU A 154 14.18 4.57 -10.94
CA LEU A 154 15.39 3.90 -10.53
C LEU A 154 15.44 2.47 -11.10
N MET A 155 14.31 1.75 -11.15
CA MET A 155 14.23 0.37 -11.67
C MET A 155 14.74 0.25 -13.09
N THR A 156 14.50 1.27 -13.92
CA THR A 156 15.00 1.32 -15.30
C THR A 156 16.52 1.53 -15.39
N ARG A 157 17.16 2.11 -14.36
CA ARG A 157 18.58 2.48 -14.36
C ARG A 157 19.49 1.47 -13.66
N PHE A 158 19.11 0.96 -12.48
CA PHE A 158 19.98 0.13 -11.62
C PHE A 158 19.58 -1.35 -11.59
N GLY A 159 18.51 -1.71 -12.28
CA GLY A 159 18.00 -3.08 -12.31
C GLY A 159 17.13 -3.41 -11.10
N LYS A 160 16.15 -4.29 -11.32
CA LYS A 160 15.06 -4.54 -10.35
C LYS A 160 15.54 -5.21 -9.06
N LYS A 161 16.56 -6.08 -9.11
CA LYS A 161 17.10 -6.80 -7.92
C LYS A 161 17.87 -5.90 -6.96
N ALA A 162 18.73 -5.02 -7.49
CA ALA A 162 19.53 -4.11 -6.68
C ALA A 162 18.65 -3.10 -5.94
N ILE A 163 17.60 -2.62 -6.60
CA ILE A 163 16.67 -1.66 -6.00
C ILE A 163 15.79 -2.32 -4.96
N TYR A 164 15.30 -3.53 -5.22
CA TYR A 164 14.60 -4.30 -4.21
C TYR A 164 15.44 -4.46 -2.94
N ALA A 165 16.71 -4.89 -3.07
CA ALA A 165 17.62 -5.02 -1.93
C ALA A 165 17.94 -3.68 -1.26
N GLY A 166 18.18 -2.62 -2.04
CA GLY A 166 18.50 -1.30 -1.51
C GLY A 166 17.37 -0.69 -0.71
N PHE A 167 16.13 -0.78 -1.22
CA PHE A 167 14.95 -0.24 -0.53
C PHE A 167 14.56 -1.07 0.69
N THR A 168 14.65 -2.40 0.62
CA THR A 168 14.39 -3.26 1.79
C THR A 168 15.42 -3.01 2.90
N LEU A 169 16.71 -2.87 2.57
CA LEU A 169 17.75 -2.52 3.54
C LEU A 169 17.55 -1.11 4.11
N LEU A 170 17.20 -0.14 3.27
CA LEU A 170 16.90 1.22 3.72
C LEU A 170 15.70 1.23 4.67
N GLY A 171 14.60 0.56 4.31
CA GLY A 171 13.41 0.44 5.14
C GLY A 171 13.70 -0.24 6.47
N ALA A 172 14.42 -1.37 6.45
CA ALA A 172 14.79 -2.10 7.68
C ALA A 172 15.71 -1.28 8.59
N SER A 173 16.75 -0.64 8.03
CA SER A 173 17.65 0.22 8.82
C SER A 173 16.95 1.45 9.40
N ALA A 174 16.04 2.05 8.65
CA ALA A 174 15.22 3.17 9.11
C ALA A 174 14.23 2.75 10.21
N ALA A 175 13.60 1.58 10.07
CA ALA A 175 12.71 1.01 11.09
C ALA A 175 13.45 0.74 12.41
N VAL A 176 14.65 0.16 12.34
CA VAL A 176 15.51 -0.04 13.52
C VAL A 176 15.89 1.30 14.13
N SER A 177 16.26 2.30 13.32
CA SER A 177 16.62 3.64 13.79
C SER A 177 15.44 4.34 14.50
N ALA A 178 14.21 4.11 14.03
CA ALA A 178 13.00 4.66 14.62
C ALA A 178 12.75 4.16 16.06
N MET A 179 13.23 2.95 16.40
CA MET A 179 13.12 2.40 17.76
C MET A 179 14.05 3.08 18.77
N TYR A 180 15.16 3.67 18.33
CA TYR A 180 16.15 4.30 19.21
C TYR A 180 15.97 5.82 19.32
N ILE A 181 15.22 6.44 18.40
CA ILE A 181 14.92 7.88 18.41
C ILE A 181 13.63 8.10 19.18
N SER A 182 13.67 8.80 20.32
CA SER A 182 12.47 9.05 21.15
C SER A 182 12.30 10.51 21.58
N SER A 183 13.30 11.38 21.33
CA SER A 183 13.34 12.71 21.96
C SER A 183 13.11 13.92 21.02
N ARG A 184 13.15 13.77 19.69
CA ARG A 184 13.04 14.92 18.76
C ARG A 184 12.12 14.68 17.58
N LEU A 185 11.07 15.51 17.47
CA LEU A 185 10.04 15.44 16.43
C LEU A 185 10.62 15.61 15.01
N ASP A 186 11.54 16.55 14.81
CA ASP A 186 12.16 16.78 13.49
C ASP A 186 12.90 15.55 12.97
N VAL A 187 13.58 14.83 13.87
CA VAL A 187 14.34 13.63 13.52
C VAL A 187 13.40 12.47 13.23
N LEU A 188 12.31 12.35 14.01
CA LEU A 188 11.28 11.35 13.80
C LEU A 188 10.62 11.53 12.42
N PHE A 189 10.31 12.76 12.02
CA PHE A 189 9.76 13.07 10.70
C PHE A 189 10.67 12.60 9.56
N ILE A 190 11.98 12.86 9.66
CA ILE A 190 12.97 12.44 8.66
C ILE A 190 13.07 10.91 8.60
N VAL A 191 13.13 10.26 9.76
CA VAL A 191 13.20 8.79 9.85
C VAL A 191 11.94 8.16 9.26
N LEU A 192 10.75 8.71 9.54
CA LEU A 192 9.51 8.17 9.01
C LEU A 192 9.38 8.34 7.49
N CYS A 193 9.86 9.46 6.96
CA CYS A 193 9.99 9.63 5.51
C CYS A 193 10.91 8.56 4.89
N LEU A 194 12.04 8.24 5.54
CA LEU A 194 12.96 7.20 5.06
C LEU A 194 12.31 5.80 5.12
N VAL A 195 11.54 5.49 6.16
CA VAL A 195 10.77 4.24 6.26
C VAL A 195 9.76 4.15 5.11
N GLY A 196 8.98 5.20 4.88
CA GLY A 196 7.99 5.25 3.78
C GLY A 196 8.65 5.13 2.40
N PHE A 197 9.82 5.74 2.22
CA PHE A 197 10.58 5.60 1.00
C PHE A 197 10.96 4.13 0.74
N GLY A 198 11.49 3.44 1.75
CA GLY A 198 11.88 2.02 1.70
C GLY A 198 10.72 1.05 1.46
N PHE A 199 9.49 1.42 1.85
CA PHE A 199 8.30 0.59 1.70
C PHE A 199 7.76 0.51 0.26
N SER A 200 8.02 1.54 -0.56
CA SER A 200 7.47 1.66 -1.91
C SER A 200 7.93 0.59 -2.91
N ALA A 201 9.20 0.16 -2.83
CA ALA A 201 9.75 -0.77 -3.81
C ALA A 201 9.36 -2.23 -3.55
N PRO A 202 9.37 -2.74 -2.30
CA PRO A 202 8.91 -4.10 -2.00
C PRO A 202 7.44 -4.34 -2.35
N ILE A 203 6.58 -3.32 -2.26
CA ILE A 203 5.19 -3.45 -2.67
C ILE A 203 5.05 -3.43 -4.19
N PHE A 204 5.78 -2.57 -4.91
CA PHE A 204 5.60 -2.37 -6.36
C PHE A 204 6.38 -3.36 -7.23
N ILE A 205 7.62 -3.70 -6.86
CA ILE A 205 8.51 -4.55 -7.66
C ILE A 205 7.89 -5.92 -7.98
N PRO A 206 7.29 -6.66 -7.02
CA PRO A 206 6.72 -7.97 -7.31
C PRO A 206 5.61 -7.90 -8.36
N TRP A 207 4.80 -6.84 -8.40
CA TRP A 207 3.80 -6.64 -9.45
C TRP A 207 4.41 -6.43 -10.84
N THR A 208 5.48 -5.64 -10.91
CA THR A 208 6.19 -5.45 -12.19
C THR A 208 6.94 -6.69 -12.65
N MET A 209 7.38 -7.54 -11.71
CA MET A 209 8.04 -8.81 -12.04
C MET A 209 7.04 -9.89 -12.43
N LEU A 210 5.84 -9.85 -11.87
CA LEU A 210 4.77 -10.79 -12.17
C LEU A 210 4.34 -10.68 -13.64
N THR A 211 4.24 -9.45 -14.13
CA THR A 211 3.92 -9.17 -15.53
C THR A 211 5.06 -9.62 -16.46
N ASP A 212 6.33 -9.38 -16.11
CA ASP A 212 7.48 -9.93 -16.85
C ASP A 212 7.45 -11.47 -16.92
N VAL A 213 7.15 -12.15 -15.81
CA VAL A 213 7.10 -13.62 -15.75
C VAL A 213 5.93 -14.17 -16.57
N ALA A 214 4.77 -13.48 -16.54
CA ALA A 214 3.63 -13.85 -17.37
C ALA A 214 3.95 -13.68 -18.86
N ASP A 215 4.68 -12.64 -19.24
CA ASP A 215 5.14 -12.42 -20.62
C ASP A 215 6.17 -13.47 -21.05
N ASP A 216 7.13 -13.84 -20.19
CA ASP A 216 8.10 -14.90 -20.47
C ASP A 216 7.41 -16.27 -20.67
N PHE A 217 6.40 -16.57 -19.84
CA PHE A 217 5.58 -17.77 -20.01
C PHE A 217 4.83 -17.77 -21.36
N LYS A 218 4.30 -16.61 -21.77
CA LYS A 218 3.62 -16.44 -23.06
C LYS A 218 4.56 -16.71 -24.24
N ILE A 219 5.81 -16.25 -24.16
CA ILE A 219 6.83 -16.49 -25.20
C ILE A 219 7.18 -17.99 -25.29
N GLN A 220 7.37 -18.65 -24.15
CA GLN A 220 7.80 -20.06 -24.13
C GLN A 220 6.69 -21.04 -24.51
N LYS A 221 5.44 -20.79 -24.09
CA LYS A 221 4.32 -21.72 -24.26
C LYS A 221 3.33 -21.29 -25.35
N GLY A 222 3.44 -20.08 -25.87
CA GLY A 222 2.50 -19.50 -26.85
C GLY A 222 1.10 -19.27 -26.30
N LYS A 223 0.87 -19.45 -25.00
CA LYS A 223 -0.44 -19.34 -24.34
C LYS A 223 -0.47 -18.11 -23.42
N ARG A 224 -1.52 -17.31 -23.54
CA ARG A 224 -1.76 -16.14 -22.70
C ARG A 224 -2.59 -16.54 -21.47
N ARG A 225 -2.00 -16.47 -20.28
CA ARG A 225 -2.63 -16.89 -19.00
C ARG A 225 -2.50 -15.82 -17.90
N ASP A 226 -2.43 -14.55 -18.29
CA ASP A 226 -2.09 -13.41 -17.42
C ASP A 226 -2.95 -13.35 -16.15
N MET A 227 -4.26 -13.61 -16.28
CA MET A 227 -5.20 -13.58 -15.16
C MET A 227 -4.99 -14.71 -14.15
N LEU A 228 -4.56 -15.90 -14.60
CA LEU A 228 -4.24 -17.01 -13.69
C LEU A 228 -2.98 -16.70 -12.87
N PHE A 229 -1.94 -16.13 -13.50
CA PHE A 229 -0.73 -15.69 -12.80
C PHE A 229 -1.05 -14.62 -11.75
N GLN A 230 -1.86 -13.62 -12.13
CA GLN A 230 -2.24 -12.53 -11.24
C GLN A 230 -3.04 -13.00 -10.02
N THR A 231 -4.10 -13.80 -10.25
CA THR A 231 -4.98 -14.26 -9.17
C THR A 231 -4.27 -15.24 -8.23
N LEU A 232 -3.46 -16.15 -8.77
CA LEU A 232 -2.72 -17.11 -7.97
C LEU A 232 -1.66 -16.42 -7.10
N PHE A 233 -0.91 -15.48 -7.66
CA PHE A 233 0.05 -14.67 -6.91
C PHE A 233 -0.62 -13.88 -5.79
N GLN A 234 -1.74 -13.22 -6.09
CA GLN A 234 -2.49 -12.45 -5.09
C GLN A 234 -3.06 -13.35 -3.98
N ALA A 235 -3.59 -14.52 -4.32
CA ALA A 235 -4.12 -15.46 -3.33
C ALA A 235 -3.01 -15.94 -2.37
N LEU A 236 -1.84 -16.28 -2.90
CA LEU A 236 -0.71 -16.74 -2.09
C LEU A 236 -0.12 -15.64 -1.21
N ASN A 237 -0.06 -14.40 -1.70
CA ASN A 237 0.37 -13.28 -0.87
C ASN A 237 -0.66 -12.92 0.20
N SER A 238 -1.95 -12.97 -0.12
CA SER A 238 -3.01 -12.66 0.84
C SER A 238 -3.03 -13.66 1.99
N THR A 239 -2.78 -14.94 1.75
CA THR A 239 -2.68 -15.93 2.84
C THR A 239 -1.47 -15.68 3.73
N ALA A 240 -0.33 -15.26 3.15
CA ALA A 240 0.84 -14.85 3.93
C ALA A 240 0.56 -13.62 4.82
N MET A 241 -0.17 -12.63 4.31
CA MET A 241 -0.58 -11.43 5.07
C MET A 241 -1.51 -11.78 6.24
N LEU A 242 -2.47 -12.70 6.02
CA LEU A 242 -3.36 -13.19 7.06
C LEU A 242 -2.58 -13.92 8.16
N LEU A 243 -1.65 -14.80 7.79
CA LEU A 243 -0.81 -15.51 8.75
C LEU A 243 0.06 -14.56 9.58
N ALA A 244 0.63 -13.53 8.94
CA ALA A 244 1.39 -12.48 9.63
C ALA A 244 0.52 -11.75 10.67
N SER A 245 -0.69 -11.35 10.26
CA SER A 245 -1.62 -10.63 11.15
C SER A 245 -2.06 -11.47 12.34
N VAL A 246 -2.36 -12.76 12.13
CA VAL A 246 -2.69 -13.69 13.24
C VAL A 246 -1.52 -13.86 14.18
N THR A 247 -0.29 -13.97 13.65
CA THR A 247 0.92 -14.08 14.47
C THR A 247 1.11 -12.84 15.34
N SER A 248 0.91 -11.64 14.75
CA SER A 248 0.98 -10.38 15.50
C SER A 248 -0.08 -10.27 16.59
N LEU A 249 -1.30 -10.76 16.35
CA LEU A 249 -2.35 -10.77 17.35
C LEU A 249 -2.00 -11.69 18.54
N VAL A 250 -1.47 -12.89 18.26
CA VAL A 250 -1.03 -13.83 19.30
C VAL A 250 0.14 -13.28 20.11
N THR A 251 1.03 -12.48 19.51
CA THR A 251 2.13 -11.84 20.24
C THR A 251 1.68 -10.68 21.14
N LEU A 252 0.44 -10.22 20.99
CA LEU A 252 -0.14 -9.13 21.78
C LEU A 252 -0.97 -9.61 22.98
N GLU A 253 -1.37 -10.88 23.01
CA GLU A 253 -2.02 -11.53 24.16
C GLU A 253 -0.98 -11.98 25.21
#